data_AF-A0A2E7PKW4-F1
#
_entry.id   AF-A0A2E7PKW4-F1
#
_cell.length_a   1.000
_cell.length_b   1.000
_cell.length_c   1.000
_cell.angle_alpha   90.00
_cell.angle_beta   90.00
_cell.angle_gamma   90.00
#
_symmetry.space_group_name_H-M   'P 1'
#
loop_
_entity.id
_entity.type
_entity.pdbx_description
1 polymer ?
#
loop_
_entity_poly.entity_id
_entity_poly.type
_entity_poly.pdbx_seq_one_letter_code
_entity_poly.pdbx_strand_id
1 'polypeptide(L)'
;FLPSHVRHAPQRPDPDSYGIVVEGARQLGMRDGFEWFCFGCERLLYRAEVSLTSAEGIVTELPKVYEEFHANMEARTCKDCAKVHPGKVKPPEGWVVL
;
A
#
# COMPACT_ATOMS: atom_id res chain seq x y z
N PHE A 1 15.76 1.64 10.69
CA PHE A 1 15.52 0.18 10.66
C PHE A 1 14.03 -0.04 10.86
N LEU A 2 13.39 -0.83 10.01
CA LEU A 2 11.98 -1.19 10.14
C LEU A 2 11.89 -2.71 10.37
N PRO A 3 11.32 -3.19 11.49
CA PRO A 3 11.18 -4.62 11.73
C PRO A 3 10.29 -5.30 10.68
N SER A 4 10.54 -6.59 10.44
CA SER A 4 9.74 -7.40 9.51
C SER A 4 8.25 -7.33 9.84
N HIS A 5 7.43 -7.30 8.78
CA HIS A 5 5.97 -7.27 8.84
C HIS A 5 5.33 -6.03 9.47
N VAL A 6 6.10 -5.03 9.92
CA VAL A 6 5.54 -3.73 10.31
C VAL A 6 4.91 -3.08 9.08
N ARG A 7 3.59 -2.84 9.16
CA ARG A 7 2.84 -2.13 8.12
C ARG A 7 3.27 -0.68 8.11
N HIS A 8 3.60 -0.17 6.93
CA HIS A 8 4.10 1.18 6.76
C HIS A 8 3.60 1.75 5.42
N ALA A 9 3.34 3.06 5.40
CA ALA A 9 2.87 3.78 4.22
C ALA A 9 3.73 5.05 4.04
N PRO A 10 4.89 4.96 3.37
CA PRO A 10 5.81 6.09 3.23
C PRO A 10 5.15 7.30 2.58
N GLN A 11 5.25 8.48 3.21
CA GLN A 11 4.82 9.77 2.66
C GLN A 11 6.05 10.65 2.43
N ARG A 12 6.17 11.29 1.27
CA ARG A 12 7.30 12.15 0.88
C ARG A 12 6.78 13.53 0.44
N PRO A 13 6.48 14.43 1.37
CA PRO A 13 5.87 15.74 1.06
C PRO A 13 6.80 16.73 0.38
N ASP A 14 8.08 16.68 0.74
CA ASP A 14 9.10 17.61 0.28
C ASP A 14 9.61 17.13 -1.10
N PRO A 15 9.36 17.89 -2.17
CA PRO A 15 9.76 17.51 -3.52
C PRO A 15 11.27 17.46 -3.73
N ASP A 16 12.04 18.15 -2.88
CA ASP A 16 13.50 18.22 -2.97
C ASP A 16 14.20 17.18 -2.08
N SER A 17 13.42 16.35 -1.37
CA SER A 17 13.96 15.35 -0.45
C SER A 17 14.49 14.11 -1.18
N TYR A 18 15.62 13.59 -0.69
CA TYR A 18 16.21 12.33 -1.15
C TYR A 18 16.18 11.30 -0.02
N GLY A 19 15.74 10.07 -0.32
CA GLY A 19 15.76 8.98 0.64
C GLY A 19 16.33 7.71 0.03
N ILE A 20 17.32 7.13 0.71
CA ILE A 20 17.93 5.85 0.33
C ILE A 20 17.17 4.74 1.04
N VAL A 21 16.73 3.73 0.28
CA VAL A 21 16.08 2.52 0.79
C VAL A 21 16.94 1.32 0.43
N VAL A 22 17.21 0.45 1.41
CA VAL A 22 17.96 -0.79 1.22
C VAL A 22 17.10 -1.94 1.73
N GLU A 23 16.81 -2.89 0.85
CA GLU A 23 15.99 -4.07 1.13
C GLU A 23 16.72 -5.35 0.70
N GLY A 24 16.42 -6.46 1.36
CA GLY A 24 16.86 -7.78 0.92
C GLY A 24 15.97 -8.31 -0.20
N ALA A 25 16.56 -9.01 -1.17
CA ALA A 25 15.81 -9.76 -2.17
C ALA A 25 14.98 -10.87 -1.49
N ARG A 26 13.74 -11.06 -1.92
CA ARG A 26 12.87 -12.11 -1.39
C ARG A 26 13.32 -13.47 -1.93
N GLN A 27 13.33 -14.48 -1.07
CA GLN A 27 13.59 -15.86 -1.47
C GLN A 27 12.37 -16.47 -2.17
N LEU A 28 12.59 -17.56 -2.91
CA LEU A 28 11.50 -18.29 -3.54
C LEU A 28 10.45 -18.71 -2.50
N GLY A 29 9.18 -18.41 -2.78
CA GLY A 29 8.06 -18.69 -1.88
C GLY A 29 7.75 -17.56 -0.88
N MET A 30 8.63 -16.57 -0.72
CA MET A 30 8.31 -15.36 0.05
C MET A 30 7.40 -14.43 -0.77
N ARG A 31 6.44 -13.81 -0.10
CA ARG A 31 5.50 -12.84 -0.70
C ARG A 31 5.47 -11.56 0.11
N ASP A 32 5.35 -10.44 -0.60
CA ASP A 32 5.08 -9.14 -0.05
C ASP A 32 3.57 -8.90 0.02
N GLY A 33 3.15 -8.22 1.08
CA GLY A 33 1.75 -7.91 1.33
C GLY A 33 1.49 -6.41 1.20
N PHE A 34 0.53 -6.05 0.37
CA PHE A 34 0.05 -4.67 0.20
C PHE A 34 -1.36 -4.58 0.75
N GLU A 35 -1.59 -3.64 1.65
CA GLU A 35 -2.83 -3.56 2.41
C GLU A 35 -3.40 -2.14 2.37
N TRP A 36 -4.73 -2.08 2.34
CA TRP A 36 -5.49 -0.84 2.49
C TRP A 36 -6.45 -0.97 3.65
N PHE A 37 -6.58 0.11 4.41
CA PHE A 37 -7.40 0.19 5.60
C PHE A 37 -8.48 1.24 5.44
N CYS A 38 -9.60 1.05 6.12
CA CYS A 38 -10.70 2.00 6.10
C CYS A 38 -10.33 3.27 6.87
N PHE A 39 -10.45 4.44 6.23
CA PHE A 39 -10.31 5.73 6.95
C PHE A 39 -11.43 6.03 7.96
N GLY A 40 -12.49 5.22 8.00
CA GLY A 40 -13.59 5.40 8.93
C GLY A 40 -13.44 4.66 10.24
N CYS A 41 -12.95 3.42 10.18
CA CYS A 41 -12.91 2.50 11.32
C CYS A 41 -11.64 1.65 11.36
N GLU A 42 -10.65 1.94 10.51
CA GLU A 42 -9.31 1.33 10.49
C GLU A 42 -9.29 -0.17 10.21
N ARG A 43 -10.42 -0.76 9.79
CA ARG A 43 -10.50 -2.16 9.37
C ARG A 43 -9.76 -2.37 8.05
N LEU A 44 -9.08 -3.52 7.94
CA LEU A 44 -8.48 -3.97 6.69
C LEU A 44 -9.57 -4.12 5.62
N LEU A 45 -9.37 -3.49 4.48
CA LEU A 45 -10.27 -3.56 3.33
C LEU A 45 -9.84 -4.62 2.33
N TYR A 46 -8.56 -4.61 2.01
CA TYR A 46 -8.00 -5.44 0.95
C TYR A 46 -6.53 -5.73 1.26
N ARG A 47 -6.11 -6.96 0.96
CA ARG A 47 -4.72 -7.41 1.01
C ARG A 47 -4.40 -8.13 -0.30
N ALA A 48 -3.43 -7.60 -1.03
CA ALA A 48 -2.79 -8.31 -2.13
C ALA A 48 -1.49 -8.94 -1.65
N GLU A 49 -1.18 -10.13 -2.16
CA GLU A 49 0.11 -10.78 -1.94
C GLU A 49 0.80 -11.03 -3.26
N VAL A 50 2.06 -10.62 -3.39
CA VAL A 50 2.81 -10.72 -4.64
C VAL A 50 4.24 -11.17 -4.39
N SER A 51 4.80 -11.91 -5.33
CA SER A 51 6.20 -12.35 -5.27
C SER A 51 7.08 -11.28 -5.90
N LEU A 52 7.92 -10.61 -5.10
CA LEU A 52 8.86 -9.59 -5.56
C LEU A 52 10.29 -10.14 -5.56
N THR A 53 10.62 -10.94 -6.57
CA THR A 53 11.90 -11.65 -6.65
C THR A 53 13.06 -10.79 -7.20
N SER A 54 12.78 -9.61 -7.78
CA SER A 54 13.80 -8.69 -8.29
C SER A 54 13.36 -7.22 -8.24
N ALA A 55 14.30 -6.30 -8.44
CA ALA A 55 14.02 -4.87 -8.52
C ALA A 55 13.14 -4.51 -9.74
N GLU A 56 13.30 -5.20 -10.86
CA GLU A 56 12.43 -5.05 -12.02
C GLU A 56 11.00 -5.51 -11.69
N GLY A 57 10.86 -6.60 -10.92
CA GLY A 57 9.56 -7.09 -10.45
C GLY A 57 8.80 -6.06 -9.61
N ILE A 58 9.51 -5.26 -8.82
CA ILE A 58 8.91 -4.13 -8.08
C ILE A 58 8.25 -3.15 -9.06
N VAL A 59 8.95 -2.77 -10.13
CA VAL A 59 8.46 -1.80 -11.12
C VAL A 59 7.27 -2.34 -11.92
N THR A 60 7.27 -3.64 -12.25
CA THR A 60 6.22 -4.23 -13.09
C THR A 60 4.99 -4.68 -12.31
N GLU A 61 5.15 -5.16 -11.06
CA GLU A 61 4.06 -5.77 -10.31
C GLU A 61 3.29 -4.78 -9.44
N LEU A 62 3.97 -3.80 -8.83
CA LEU A 62 3.31 -2.82 -7.96
C LEU A 62 2.18 -2.04 -8.67
N PRO A 63 2.37 -1.52 -9.90
CA PRO A 63 1.29 -0.80 -10.58
C PRO A 63 0.03 -1.65 -10.75
N LYS A 64 0.17 -2.95 -11.02
CA LYS A 64 -0.95 -3.89 -11.17
C LYS A 64 -1.71 -4.07 -9.86
N VAL A 65 -0.97 -4.27 -8.76
CA VAL A 65 -1.54 -4.40 -7.41
C VAL A 65 -2.34 -3.15 -7.03
N TYR A 66 -1.81 -1.96 -7.33
CA TYR A 66 -2.51 -0.71 -7.09
C TYR A 66 -3.73 -0.52 -7.99
N GLU A 67 -3.62 -0.84 -9.27
CA GLU A 67 -4.71 -0.72 -10.24
C GLU A 67 -5.88 -1.65 -9.88
N GLU A 68 -5.59 -2.90 -9.49
CA GLU A 68 -6.59 -3.87 -9.05
C GLU A 68 -7.42 -3.32 -7.89
N PHE A 69 -6.77 -2.75 -6.87
CA PHE A 69 -7.47 -2.12 -5.76
C PHE A 69 -8.23 -0.85 -6.18
N HIS A 70 -7.62 0.04 -6.96
CA HIS A 70 -8.24 1.32 -7.33
C HIS A 70 -9.47 1.16 -8.23
N ALA A 71 -9.45 0.19 -9.14
CA ALA A 71 -10.55 -0.10 -10.06
C ALA A 71 -11.68 -0.92 -9.41
N ASN A 72 -11.42 -1.58 -8.28
CA ASN A 72 -12.38 -2.46 -7.63
C ASN A 72 -13.19 -1.75 -6.53
N MET A 73 -14.46 -1.44 -6.84
CA MET A 73 -15.37 -0.78 -5.90
C MET A 73 -15.67 -1.64 -4.66
N GLU A 74 -15.77 -2.96 -4.80
CA GLU A 74 -16.03 -3.85 -3.68
C GLU A 74 -14.83 -3.87 -2.73
N ALA A 75 -13.61 -4.01 -3.25
CA ALA A 75 -12.37 -3.98 -2.45
C ALA A 75 -12.19 -2.65 -1.71
N ARG A 76 -12.69 -1.55 -2.26
CA ARG A 76 -12.63 -0.21 -1.65
C ARG A 76 -13.75 0.05 -0.64
N THR A 77 -14.82 -0.73 -0.64
CA THR A 77 -15.97 -0.49 0.24
C THR A 77 -15.82 -1.25 1.55
N CYS A 78 -15.81 -0.52 2.67
CA CYS A 78 -15.69 -1.13 3.99
C CYS A 78 -16.93 -1.96 4.34
N LYS A 79 -16.73 -3.25 4.67
CA LYS A 79 -17.82 -4.14 5.09
C LYS A 79 -18.36 -3.81 6.48
N ASP A 80 -17.57 -3.13 7.32
CA ASP A 80 -17.96 -2.78 8.69
C ASP A 80 -18.73 -1.45 8.80
N CYS A 81 -18.33 -0.43 8.02
CA CYS A 81 -18.92 0.93 8.15
C CYS A 81 -19.41 1.54 6.82
N ALA A 82 -19.41 0.77 5.73
CA ALA A 82 -19.84 1.17 4.39
C ALA A 82 -19.07 2.35 3.75
N LYS A 83 -18.09 2.97 4.43
CA LYS A 83 -17.26 4.02 3.84
C LYS A 83 -16.43 3.45 2.69
N VAL A 84 -16.38 4.20 1.59
CA VAL A 84 -15.58 3.87 0.41
C VAL A 84 -14.20 4.53 0.53
N HIS A 85 -13.15 3.74 0.37
CA HIS A 85 -11.78 4.24 0.30
C HIS A 85 -11.58 5.12 -0.96
N PRO A 86 -10.93 6.30 -0.85
CA PRO A 86 -10.78 7.24 -1.97
C PRO A 86 -9.93 6.70 -3.13
N GLY A 87 -9.15 5.65 -2.90
CA GLY A 87 -8.29 5.03 -3.90
C GLY A 87 -7.11 5.96 -4.22
N LYS A 88 -6.86 6.22 -5.51
CA LYS A 88 -5.78 7.11 -5.99
C LYS A 88 -6.07 8.60 -5.75
N VAL A 89 -7.30 8.95 -5.35
CA VAL A 89 -7.69 10.34 -5.06
C VAL A 89 -7.04 10.81 -3.76
N LYS A 90 -7.00 12.13 -3.54
CA LYS A 90 -6.51 12.76 -2.31
C LYS A 90 -7.11 12.05 -1.07
N PRO A 91 -6.27 11.64 -0.09
CA PRO A 91 -6.76 11.04 1.15
C PRO A 91 -7.60 12.04 1.95
N PRO A 92 -8.36 11.59 2.96
CA PRO A 92 -9.14 12.48 3.81
C PRO A 92 -8.27 13.58 4.43
N GLU A 93 -8.88 14.75 4.64
CA GLU A 93 -8.23 15.87 5.30
C GLU A 93 -7.71 15.46 6.69
N GLY A 94 -6.49 15.88 7.03
CA GLY A 94 -5.85 15.57 8.30
C GLY A 94 -5.22 14.17 8.43
N TRP A 95 -5.33 13.29 7.41
CA TRP A 95 -4.68 11.97 7.48
C TRP A 95 -3.17 12.03 7.32
N VAL A 96 -2.69 12.82 6.36
CA VAL A 96 -1.27 13.12 6.24
C VAL A 96 -1.01 14.43 7.00
N VAL A 97 -0.48 14.31 8.21
CA VAL A 97 0.05 15.43 8.98
C VAL A 97 1.53 15.53 8.63
N LEU A 98 1.91 16.61 7.94
CA LEU A 98 3.28 16.91 7.53
C LEU A 98 3.91 17.88 8.51
#